data_AF-A0A1I5HU16-F1
#
_entry.id   AF-A0A1I5HU16-F1
#
_cell.length_a   1.000
_cell.length_b   1.000
_cell.length_c   1.000
_cell.angle_alpha   90.00
_cell.angle_beta   90.00
_cell.angle_gamma   90.00
#
_symmetry.space_group_name_H-M   'P 1'
#
loop_
_entity.id
_entity.type
_entity.pdbx_description
1 polymer ?
#
loop_
_entity_poly.entity_id
_entity_poly.type
_entity_poly.pdbx_seq_one_letter_code
_entity_poly.pdbx_strand_id
1 'polypeptide(L)'
;MVGTPELADTPKLRQIVSSSQEVISQDPLVVAANFVTLITGTRRPNIWLTGLREPTACACPTSAGVSFRFDSEEGVSGIFYFFPDFAAVQPDGEAPGRPPIPTKMITDRVAGYADALDTLLGTTPRPPDLKKQPAKRSGLAWILKYL
;
A
#
# COMPACT_ATOMS: atom_id res chain seq x y z
N MET A 1 -39.24 53.26 27.13
CA MET A 1 -39.07 52.00 26.37
C MET A 1 -37.59 51.68 26.38
N VAL A 2 -37.25 50.53 26.96
CA VAL A 2 -35.88 50.07 27.25
C VAL A 2 -35.31 49.47 25.96
N GLY A 3 -34.22 50.05 25.45
CA GLY A 3 -33.47 49.51 24.32
C GLY A 3 -32.53 48.41 24.79
N THR A 4 -32.67 47.22 24.21
CA THR A 4 -31.85 46.03 24.41
C THR A 4 -30.40 46.27 23.96
N PRO A 5 -29.38 45.81 24.70
CA PRO A 5 -27.99 45.86 24.22
C PRO A 5 -27.74 44.76 23.17
N GLU A 6 -27.14 45.17 22.07
CA GLU A 6 -26.70 44.36 20.94
C GLU A 6 -25.68 43.31 21.40
N LEU A 7 -25.97 42.06 21.06
CA LEU A 7 -25.23 40.87 21.48
C LEU A 7 -23.88 40.82 20.73
N ALA A 8 -22.82 40.61 21.50
CA ALA A 8 -21.42 40.61 21.11
C ALA A 8 -21.08 39.93 19.77
N ASP A 9 -20.24 40.62 18.99
CA ASP A 9 -19.45 40.12 17.87
C ASP A 9 -18.86 38.74 18.17
N THR A 10 -19.39 37.70 17.52
CA THR A 10 -18.77 36.38 17.49
C THR A 10 -17.39 36.49 16.86
N PRO A 11 -16.31 36.04 17.53
CA PRO A 11 -14.99 36.04 16.92
C PRO A 11 -15.01 35.09 15.74
N LYS A 12 -14.82 35.65 14.52
CA LYS A 12 -14.54 34.90 13.30
C LYS A 12 -13.45 33.87 13.64
N LEU A 13 -13.85 32.60 13.67
CA LEU A 13 -12.94 31.46 13.67
C LEU A 13 -12.00 31.67 12.48
N ARG A 14 -10.80 32.17 12.77
CA ARG A 14 -9.71 32.17 11.82
C ARG A 14 -9.54 30.72 11.44
N GLN A 15 -9.96 30.40 10.23
CA GLN A 15 -9.65 29.17 9.56
C GLN A 15 -8.13 29.17 9.41
N ILE A 16 -7.46 28.62 10.44
CA ILE A 16 -6.07 28.24 10.35
C ILE A 16 -6.09 27.05 9.39
N VAL A 17 -6.05 27.36 8.10
CA VAL A 17 -5.63 26.40 7.09
C VAL A 17 -4.17 26.11 7.44
N SER A 18 -3.97 25.08 8.26
CA SER A 18 -2.66 24.53 8.53
C SER A 18 -2.08 24.08 7.19
N SER A 19 -1.04 24.77 6.72
CA SER A 19 -0.35 24.54 5.45
C SER A 19 0.47 23.24 5.40
N SER A 20 0.04 22.20 6.12
CA SER A 20 0.55 20.84 6.01
C SER A 20 -0.54 19.97 5.39
N GLN A 21 -0.94 20.32 4.16
CA GLN A 21 -1.73 19.42 3.35
C GLN A 21 -0.75 18.38 2.81
N GLU A 22 -0.40 17.38 3.64
CA GLU A 22 0.17 16.13 3.14
C GLU A 22 -0.70 15.73 1.95
N VAL A 23 -0.09 15.63 0.78
CA VAL A 23 -0.79 15.21 -0.43
C VAL A 23 -1.06 13.72 -0.27
N ILE A 24 -2.13 13.40 0.47
CA ILE A 24 -2.62 12.04 0.61
C ILE A 24 -3.09 11.64 -0.78
N SER A 25 -2.31 10.80 -1.46
CA SER A 25 -2.65 10.29 -2.78
C SER A 25 -4.06 9.69 -2.73
N GLN A 26 -4.90 10.09 -3.68
CA GLN A 26 -6.25 9.52 -3.84
C GLN A 26 -6.24 8.21 -4.64
N ASP A 27 -5.06 7.75 -5.06
CA ASP A 27 -4.92 6.47 -5.73
C ASP A 27 -5.28 5.33 -4.75
N PRO A 28 -6.31 4.50 -5.08
CA PRO A 28 -6.73 3.39 -4.23
C PRO A 28 -5.58 2.44 -3.85
N LEU A 29 -4.56 2.29 -4.68
CA LEU A 29 -3.43 1.41 -4.41
C LEU A 29 -2.43 2.03 -3.44
N VAL A 30 -2.23 3.35 -3.49
CA VAL A 30 -1.41 4.07 -2.50
C VAL A 30 -2.12 4.07 -1.15
N VAL A 31 -3.43 4.28 -1.13
CA VAL A 31 -4.25 4.16 0.09
C VAL A 31 -4.22 2.73 0.63
N ALA A 32 -4.32 1.73 -0.23
CA ALA A 32 -4.19 0.31 0.16
C ALA A 32 -2.80 -0.01 0.72
N ALA A 33 -1.73 0.48 0.10
CA ALA A 33 -0.36 0.28 0.59
C ALA A 33 -0.14 0.90 1.99
N ASN A 34 -0.68 2.09 2.21
CA ASN A 34 -0.70 2.73 3.53
C ASN A 34 -1.48 1.88 4.55
N PHE A 35 -2.67 1.40 4.18
CA PHE A 35 -3.46 0.52 5.05
C PHE A 35 -2.73 -0.79 5.40
N VAL A 36 -2.13 -1.46 4.41
CA VAL A 36 -1.30 -2.67 4.57
C VAL A 36 -0.16 -2.41 5.54
N THR A 37 0.48 -1.25 5.46
CA THR A 37 1.59 -0.89 6.34
C THR A 37 1.12 -0.65 7.77
N LEU A 38 -0.02 0.02 7.96
CA LEU A 38 -0.61 0.25 9.28
C LEU A 38 -0.91 -1.07 10.01
N ILE A 39 -1.49 -2.05 9.33
CA ILE A 39 -1.89 -3.30 9.97
C ILE A 39 -0.73 -4.30 10.14
N THR A 40 0.33 -4.18 9.34
CA THR A 40 1.55 -5.00 9.50
C THR A 40 2.59 -4.35 10.42
N GLY A 41 2.48 -3.04 10.68
CA GLY A 41 3.40 -2.25 11.48
C GLY A 41 3.28 -2.53 12.98
N THR A 42 3.79 -3.66 13.45
CA THR A 42 3.79 -3.98 14.89
C THR A 42 4.97 -3.37 15.66
N ARG A 43 5.99 -2.79 14.97
CA ARG A 43 7.24 -2.35 15.62
C ARG A 43 7.93 -1.09 15.04
N ARG A 44 7.38 -0.43 14.02
CA ARG A 44 7.97 0.79 13.42
C ARG A 44 6.89 1.84 13.16
N PRO A 45 7.24 3.14 13.16
CA PRO A 45 6.28 4.21 12.91
C PRO A 45 5.55 3.99 11.59
N ASN A 46 4.28 4.38 11.56
CA ASN A 46 3.42 4.31 10.38
C ASN A 46 4.15 4.92 9.19
N ILE A 47 4.48 4.10 8.20
CA ILE A 47 5.12 4.56 6.97
C ILE A 47 4.01 5.21 6.14
N TRP A 48 4.14 6.50 5.85
CA TRP A 48 3.23 7.21 4.97
C TRP A 48 3.81 7.29 3.57
N LEU A 49 3.13 6.64 2.64
CA LEU A 49 3.49 6.60 1.24
C LEU A 49 2.77 7.71 0.49
N THR A 50 3.56 8.50 -0.23
CA THR A 50 3.07 9.54 -1.13
C THR A 50 2.87 9.02 -2.56
N GLY A 51 3.43 7.85 -2.89
CA GLY A 51 3.24 7.20 -4.19
C GLY A 51 3.83 5.79 -4.28
N LEU A 52 3.42 5.06 -5.32
CA LEU A 52 3.95 3.74 -5.70
C LEU A 52 4.63 3.87 -7.06
N ARG A 53 5.84 3.29 -7.20
CA ARG A 53 6.59 3.36 -8.46
C ARG A 53 6.51 2.06 -9.23
N GLU A 54 6.35 2.21 -10.54
CA GLU A 54 6.56 1.19 -11.58
C GLU A 54 5.90 -0.17 -11.27
N PRO A 55 4.62 -0.36 -11.63
CA PRO A 55 3.96 -1.66 -11.48
C PRO A 55 4.76 -2.73 -12.22
N THR A 56 5.26 -3.70 -11.47
CA THR A 56 6.03 -4.82 -12.02
C THR A 56 5.22 -6.09 -11.83
N ALA A 57 5.03 -6.86 -12.89
CA ALA A 57 4.37 -8.15 -12.78
C ALA A 57 5.15 -9.09 -11.87
N CYS A 58 4.46 -9.74 -10.95
CA CYS A 58 5.01 -10.76 -10.08
C CYS A 58 4.11 -11.99 -10.05
N ALA A 59 4.61 -13.10 -9.50
CA ALA A 59 3.84 -14.32 -9.36
C ALA A 59 4.18 -14.99 -8.04
N CYS A 60 3.16 -15.59 -7.43
CA CYS A 60 3.30 -16.57 -6.36
C CYS A 60 2.86 -17.95 -6.88
N PRO A 61 3.05 -19.04 -6.13
CA PRO A 61 2.67 -20.38 -6.58
C PRO A 61 1.20 -20.53 -6.96
N THR A 62 0.32 -19.67 -6.42
CA THR A 62 -1.14 -19.76 -6.57
C THR A 62 -1.72 -18.74 -7.54
N SER A 63 -1.09 -17.59 -7.75
CA SER A 63 -1.65 -16.51 -8.58
C SER A 63 -0.60 -15.54 -9.11
N ALA A 64 -0.96 -14.86 -10.21
CA ALA A 64 -0.22 -13.69 -10.69
C ALA A 64 -0.61 -12.46 -9.86
N GLY A 65 0.33 -11.53 -9.72
CA GLY A 65 0.16 -10.30 -8.96
C GLY A 65 0.91 -9.13 -9.59
N VAL A 66 0.83 -8.00 -8.92
CA VAL A 66 1.64 -6.82 -9.24
C VAL A 66 2.42 -6.43 -7.99
N SER A 67 3.70 -6.11 -8.18
CA SER A 67 4.56 -5.57 -7.14
C SER A 67 4.91 -4.12 -7.43
N PHE A 68 5.04 -3.34 -6.36
CA PHE A 68 5.45 -1.95 -6.40
C PHE A 68 6.61 -1.72 -5.47
N ARG A 69 7.65 -1.07 -5.97
CA ARG A 69 8.72 -0.57 -5.11
C ARG A 69 8.28 0.74 -4.47
N PHE A 70 8.60 0.90 -3.19
CA PHE A 70 8.32 2.12 -2.46
C PHE A 70 9.57 2.61 -1.73
N ASP A 71 9.63 3.92 -1.54
CA ASP A 71 10.58 4.63 -0.72
C ASP A 71 9.77 5.61 0.15
N SER A 72 9.97 5.57 1.46
CA SER A 72 9.27 6.44 2.40
C SER A 72 10.13 7.63 2.84
N GLU A 73 9.48 8.69 3.32
CA GLU A 73 10.18 9.88 3.84
C GLU A 73 10.98 9.57 5.11
N GLU A 74 10.56 8.57 5.88
CA GLU A 74 11.27 8.06 7.05
C GLU A 74 12.50 7.21 6.70
N GLY A 75 12.84 7.11 5.41
CA GLY A 75 13.99 6.36 4.91
C GLY A 75 13.79 4.85 4.88
N VAL A 76 12.53 4.37 4.87
CA VAL A 76 12.22 2.95 4.72
C VAL A 76 11.84 2.68 3.27
N SER A 77 12.57 1.78 2.62
CA SER A 77 12.24 1.27 1.30
C SER A 77 11.75 -0.18 1.38
N GLY A 78 11.08 -0.63 0.32
CA GLY A 78 10.67 -2.02 0.21
C GLY A 78 9.78 -2.28 -0.99
N ILE A 79 9.06 -3.39 -0.90
CA ILE A 79 8.17 -3.85 -1.98
C ILE A 79 6.79 -4.19 -1.42
N PHE A 80 5.75 -3.64 -2.03
CA PHE A 80 4.39 -4.13 -1.90
C PHE A 80 4.11 -5.19 -2.95
N TYR A 81 3.36 -6.20 -2.56
CA TYR A 81 2.83 -7.22 -3.45
C TYR A 81 1.31 -7.21 -3.33
N PHE A 82 0.62 -7.10 -4.46
CA PHE A 82 -0.82 -7.19 -4.55
C PHE A 82 -1.21 -8.35 -5.45
N PHE A 83 -1.94 -9.30 -4.89
CA PHE A 83 -2.52 -10.45 -5.56
C PHE A 83 -4.05 -10.40 -5.44
N PRO A 84 -4.79 -11.11 -6.30
CA PRO A 84 -6.25 -11.17 -6.21
C PRO A 84 -6.76 -11.56 -4.81
N ASP A 85 -6.06 -12.49 -4.14
CA ASP A 85 -6.51 -13.06 -2.87
C ASP A 85 -5.90 -12.37 -1.64
N PHE A 86 -4.71 -11.78 -1.77
CA PHE A 86 -4.00 -11.17 -0.65
C PHE A 86 -3.03 -10.06 -1.09
N ALA A 87 -2.63 -9.23 -0.14
CA ALA A 87 -1.52 -8.32 -0.25
C ALA A 87 -0.42 -8.66 0.77
N ALA A 88 0.81 -8.26 0.47
CA ALA A 88 1.93 -8.36 1.38
C ALA A 88 2.83 -7.15 1.24
N VAL A 89 3.59 -6.86 2.29
CA VAL A 89 4.65 -5.85 2.27
C VAL A 89 5.93 -6.48 2.78
N GLN A 90 7.03 -6.21 2.10
CA GLN A 90 8.37 -6.62 2.48
C GLN A 90 9.28 -5.39 2.52
N PRO A 91 9.50 -4.80 3.71
CA PRO A 91 10.52 -3.77 3.88
C PRO A 91 11.91 -4.34 3.62
N ASP A 92 12.80 -3.50 3.08
CA ASP A 92 14.19 -3.86 2.81
C ASP A 92 14.93 -4.13 4.12
N GLY A 93 15.77 -5.18 4.12
CA GLY A 93 16.57 -5.58 5.29
C GLY A 93 15.79 -6.32 6.39
N GLU A 94 14.47 -6.50 6.24
CA GLU A 94 13.68 -7.34 7.13
C GLU A 94 13.65 -8.81 6.67
N ALA A 95 13.59 -9.74 7.62
CA ALA A 95 13.41 -11.15 7.30
C ALA A 95 12.04 -11.38 6.63
N PRO A 96 11.95 -12.26 5.62
CA PRO A 96 10.68 -12.65 5.05
C PRO A 96 9.81 -13.36 6.09
N GLY A 97 8.51 -13.08 6.09
CA GLY A 97 7.58 -13.72 7.03
C GLY A 97 6.46 -12.83 7.55
N ARG A 98 6.29 -11.60 7.03
CA ARG A 98 5.10 -10.80 7.34
C ARG A 98 3.86 -11.56 6.86
N PRO A 99 2.81 -11.68 7.70
CA PRO A 99 1.61 -12.40 7.32
C PRO A 99 0.93 -11.70 6.14
N PRO A 100 0.44 -12.46 5.15
CA PRO A 100 -0.34 -11.87 4.07
C PRO A 100 -1.65 -11.30 4.62
N ILE A 101 -2.09 -10.20 4.03
CA ILE A 101 -3.34 -9.52 4.35
C ILE A 101 -4.37 -9.93 3.31
N PRO A 102 -5.50 -10.55 3.69
CA PRO A 102 -6.55 -10.89 2.74
C PRO A 102 -7.03 -9.67 1.96
N THR A 103 -7.16 -9.79 0.64
CA THR A 103 -7.64 -8.70 -0.24
C THR A 103 -9.00 -8.18 0.21
N LYS A 104 -9.86 -9.07 0.71
CA LYS A 104 -11.16 -8.70 1.31
C LYS A 104 -11.04 -7.64 2.41
N MET A 105 -10.03 -7.74 3.28
CA MET A 105 -9.81 -6.75 4.35
C MET A 105 -9.46 -5.37 3.79
N ILE A 106 -8.81 -5.32 2.62
CA ILE A 106 -8.43 -4.08 1.94
C ILE A 106 -9.64 -3.51 1.20
N THR A 107 -10.40 -4.33 0.47
CA THR A 107 -11.61 -3.89 -0.24
C THR A 107 -12.69 -3.35 0.71
N ASP A 108 -12.79 -3.90 1.92
CA ASP A 108 -13.73 -3.43 2.94
C ASP A 108 -13.37 -2.02 3.48
N ARG A 109 -12.14 -1.55 3.25
CA ARG A 109 -11.61 -0.27 3.76
C ARG A 109 -11.25 0.73 2.68
N VAL A 110 -10.90 0.26 1.48
CA VAL A 110 -10.38 1.06 0.38
C VAL A 110 -11.29 0.86 -0.82
N ALA A 111 -12.17 1.83 -1.05
CA ALA A 111 -13.06 1.83 -2.19
C ALA A 111 -12.27 1.88 -3.51
N GLY A 112 -12.70 1.10 -4.50
CA GLY A 112 -12.05 1.02 -5.81
C GLY A 112 -10.74 0.22 -5.86
N TYR A 113 -10.29 -0.36 -4.74
CA TYR A 113 -9.06 -1.17 -4.70
C TYR A 113 -9.12 -2.38 -5.63
N ALA A 114 -10.23 -3.14 -5.61
CA ALA A 114 -10.37 -4.33 -6.45
C ALA A 114 -10.32 -3.99 -7.94
N ASP A 115 -11.04 -2.94 -8.36
CA ASP A 115 -11.09 -2.51 -9.76
C ASP A 115 -9.73 -1.97 -10.23
N ALA A 116 -9.03 -1.22 -9.38
CA ALA A 116 -7.68 -0.72 -9.66
C ALA A 116 -6.67 -1.87 -9.81
N LEU A 117 -6.76 -2.88 -8.95
CA LEU A 117 -5.92 -4.08 -9.03
C LEU A 117 -6.21 -4.90 -10.29
N ASP A 118 -7.49 -5.13 -10.63
CA ASP A 118 -7.88 -5.87 -11.82
C ASP A 118 -7.41 -5.15 -13.10
N THR A 119 -7.59 -3.84 -13.17
CA THR A 119 -7.09 -3.00 -14.27
C THR A 119 -5.58 -3.15 -14.44
N LEU A 120 -4.82 -3.13 -13.34
CA LEU A 120 -3.39 -3.34 -13.37
C LEU A 120 -2.99 -4.75 -13.78
N LEU A 121 -3.68 -5.77 -13.30
CA LEU A 121 -3.42 -7.16 -13.71
C LEU A 121 -3.69 -7.38 -15.19
N GLY A 122 -4.65 -6.66 -15.77
CA GLY A 122 -4.95 -6.68 -17.20
C GLY A 122 -3.96 -5.90 -18.07
N THR A 123 -3.32 -4.86 -17.52
CA THR A 123 -2.42 -3.95 -18.27
C THR A 123 -0.94 -4.24 -18.06
N THR A 124 -0.57 -4.83 -16.92
CA THR A 124 0.82 -5.17 -16.61
C THR A 124 1.24 -6.40 -17.42
N PRO A 125 2.35 -6.35 -18.17
CA PRO A 125 2.83 -7.49 -18.96
C PRO A 125 3.00 -8.71 -18.06
N ARG A 126 2.34 -9.82 -18.39
CA ARG A 126 2.38 -11.04 -17.54
C ARG A 126 3.82 -11.44 -17.24
N PRO A 127 4.10 -11.91 -16.01
CA PRO A 127 5.43 -12.41 -15.70
C PRO A 127 5.74 -13.61 -16.62
N PRO A 128 7.00 -13.79 -17.04
CA PRO A 128 7.38 -14.94 -17.85
C PRO A 128 6.96 -16.22 -17.14
N ASP A 129 6.29 -17.11 -17.88
CA ASP A 129 5.74 -18.37 -17.39
C ASP A 129 6.81 -19.15 -16.61
N LEU A 130 6.65 -19.27 -15.29
CA LEU A 130 7.60 -19.96 -14.41
C LEU A 130 7.85 -21.41 -14.84
N LYS A 131 6.92 -22.02 -15.59
CA LYS A 131 7.04 -23.37 -16.14
C LYS A 131 7.93 -23.45 -17.40
N LYS A 132 8.29 -22.32 -18.00
CA LYS A 132 9.11 -22.25 -19.22
C LYS A 132 10.51 -21.68 -18.99
N GLN A 133 10.85 -21.27 -17.77
CA GLN A 133 12.23 -20.92 -17.48
C GLN A 133 13.06 -22.20 -17.35
N PRO A 134 14.07 -22.45 -18.21
CA PRO A 134 15.09 -23.43 -17.86
C PRO A 134 15.67 -22.97 -16.53
N ALA A 135 15.79 -23.90 -15.57
CA ALA A 135 16.37 -23.64 -14.27
C ALA A 135 17.79 -23.08 -14.43
N LYS A 136 17.91 -21.77 -14.65
CA LYS A 136 19.17 -21.06 -14.60
C LYS A 136 19.51 -21.01 -13.11
N ARG A 137 20.32 -21.99 -12.71
CA ARG A 137 21.17 -21.92 -11.53
C ARG A 137 21.81 -20.53 -11.47
N SER A 138 21.25 -19.68 -10.63
CA SER A 138 21.97 -18.61 -9.96
C SER A 138 21.36 -18.53 -8.57
N GLY A 139 22.20 -18.84 -7.59
CA GLY A 139 21.79 -19.32 -6.28
C GLY A 139 21.06 -18.27 -5.45
N LEU A 140 19.78 -18.56 -5.19
CA LEU A 140 19.09 -18.26 -3.95
C LEU A 140 18.05 -19.40 -3.76
N ALA A 141 18.54 -20.57 -3.35
CA ALA A 141 17.76 -21.38 -2.41
C ALA A 141 17.43 -20.42 -1.25
N TRP A 142 16.20 -20.26 -0.78
CA TRP A 142 15.46 -21.25 -0.02
C TRP A 142 13.95 -21.05 -0.22
N ILE A 143 13.32 -21.99 -0.92
CA ILE A 143 11.91 -22.31 -0.79
C ILE A 143 11.79 -23.27 0.41
N LEU A 144 10.87 -22.91 1.33
CA LEU A 144 10.16 -23.76 2.28
C LEU A 144 10.85 -25.05 2.77
N LYS A 145 11.23 -25.04 4.05
CA LYS A 145 11.29 -26.25 4.86
C LYS A 145 10.19 -26.16 5.94
N TYR A 146 8.98 -26.56 5.55
CA TYR A 146 7.93 -26.98 6.48
C TYR A 146 7.63 -28.46 6.17
N LEU A 147 8.48 -29.32 6.73
CA LEU A 147 8.20 -30.68 7.18
C LEU A 147 9.09 -30.92 8.41
#